data_AF-A0A2I1X9N2-F1
#
_entry.id   AF-A0A2I1X9N2-F1
#
_cell.length_a   1.000
_cell.length_b   1.000
_cell.length_c   1.000
_cell.angle_alpha   90.00
_cell.angle_beta   90.00
_cell.angle_gamma   90.00
#
_symmetry.space_group_name_H-M   'P 1'
#
loop_
_entity.id
_entity.type
_entity.pdbx_description
1 polymer ?
#
loop_
_entity_poly.entity_id
_entity_poly.type
_entity_poly.pdbx_seq_one_letter_code
_entity_poly.pdbx_strand_id
1 'polypeptide(L)'
;MSYTQLTQDERYHIQYLSRHCTIAEIAKQLNRHKSTISREIRRHRTQGQQYSAEKAQRQSRTIKQRKRQPYKLDSQRIQHIDTLIRRKLSPEQVCAYLSKHHQITLHHSTIYRYLRQDKSNGGT
;
A
#
# COMPACT_ATOMS: atom_id res chain seq x y z
N MET A 1 -10.87 13.27 -17.33
CA MET A 1 -10.20 13.74 -16.11
C MET A 1 -9.22 12.67 -15.64
N SER A 2 -7.92 12.99 -15.60
CA SER A 2 -6.92 12.09 -14.98
C SER A 2 -7.03 12.18 -13.46
N TYR A 3 -7.13 11.03 -12.79
CA TYR A 3 -7.17 10.98 -11.33
C TYR A 3 -5.79 11.33 -10.76
N THR A 4 -5.68 12.49 -10.11
CA THR A 4 -4.45 12.90 -9.42
C THR A 4 -4.62 12.81 -7.91
N GLN A 5 -3.69 12.12 -7.24
CA GLN A 5 -3.67 12.09 -5.78
C GLN A 5 -3.06 13.37 -5.22
N LEU A 6 -3.56 13.82 -4.06
CA LEU A 6 -2.92 14.89 -3.29
C LEU A 6 -1.56 14.44 -2.80
N THR A 7 -0.55 15.25 -3.09
CA THR A 7 0.82 15.13 -2.64
C THR A 7 0.92 15.38 -1.13
N GLN A 8 2.08 15.07 -0.54
CA GLN A 8 2.30 15.32 0.88
C GLN A 8 2.32 16.83 1.18
N ASP A 9 2.89 17.63 0.31
CA ASP A 9 2.97 19.09 0.48
C ASP A 9 1.60 19.75 0.38
N GLU A 10 0.76 19.31 -0.56
CA GLU A 10 -0.63 19.76 -0.62
C GLU A 10 -1.40 19.41 0.65
N ARG A 11 -1.17 18.23 1.24
CA ARG A 11 -1.81 17.85 2.51
C ARG A 11 -1.36 18.76 3.65
N TYR A 12 -0.08 19.13 3.73
CA TYR A 12 0.39 20.10 4.73
C TYR A 12 -0.22 21.48 4.54
N HIS A 13 -0.33 21.95 3.28
CA HIS A 13 -1.04 23.21 2.98
C HIS A 13 -2.50 23.14 3.40
N ILE A 14 -3.21 22.05 3.12
CA ILE A 14 -4.60 21.86 3.57
C ILE A 14 -4.68 21.92 5.10
N GLN A 15 -3.76 21.27 5.83
CA GLN A 15 -3.74 21.31 7.29
C GLN A 15 -3.57 22.73 7.82
N TYR A 16 -2.65 23.50 7.27
CA TYR A 16 -2.43 24.88 7.66
C TYR A 16 -3.65 25.76 7.34
N LEU A 17 -4.10 25.75 6.09
CA LEU A 17 -5.19 26.61 5.61
C LEU A 17 -6.55 26.25 6.20
N SER A 18 -6.79 24.98 6.55
CA SER A 18 -8.09 24.55 7.14
C SER A 18 -8.42 25.24 8.48
N ARG A 19 -7.45 25.91 9.10
CA ARG A 19 -7.65 26.69 10.33
C ARG A 19 -8.13 28.12 10.08
N HIS A 20 -7.88 28.66 8.89
CA HIS A 20 -8.06 30.09 8.60
C HIS A 20 -8.90 30.36 7.35
N CYS A 21 -9.08 29.35 6.49
CA CYS A 21 -9.71 29.49 5.19
C CYS A 21 -10.84 28.47 4.98
N THR A 22 -11.77 28.83 4.12
CA THR A 22 -12.84 27.96 3.66
C THR A 22 -12.33 26.93 2.65
N ILE A 23 -13.05 25.82 2.49
CA ILE A 23 -12.73 24.77 1.50
C ILE A 23 -12.62 25.33 0.07
N ALA A 24 -13.41 26.37 -0.26
CA ALA A 24 -13.39 26.99 -1.58
C ALA A 24 -12.10 27.79 -1.84
N GLU A 25 -11.60 28.50 -0.82
CA GLU A 25 -10.34 29.24 -0.90
C GLU A 25 -9.15 28.29 -1.02
N ILE A 26 -9.12 27.24 -0.20
CA ILE A 26 -8.09 26.19 -0.25
C ILE A 26 -8.05 25.54 -1.64
N ALA A 27 -9.22 25.25 -2.21
CA ALA A 27 -9.35 24.68 -3.54
C ALA A 27 -8.77 25.60 -4.63
N LYS A 28 -9.07 26.91 -4.57
CA LYS A 28 -8.49 27.90 -5.48
C LYS A 28 -6.97 28.00 -5.33
N GLN A 29 -6.47 28.08 -4.09
CA GLN A 29 -5.04 28.25 -3.83
C GLN A 29 -4.20 27.03 -4.26
N LEU A 30 -4.73 25.82 -4.08
CA LEU A 30 -4.06 24.58 -4.52
C LEU A 30 -4.35 24.22 -5.98
N ASN A 31 -5.12 25.04 -6.70
CA ASN A 31 -5.63 24.74 -8.03
C ASN A 31 -6.26 23.33 -8.12
N ARG A 32 -7.07 22.97 -7.11
CA ARG A 32 -7.78 21.69 -7.00
C ARG A 32 -9.28 21.92 -6.96
N HIS A 33 -10.03 20.90 -7.36
CA HIS A 33 -11.48 20.97 -7.25
C HIS A 33 -11.95 20.95 -5.78
N LYS A 34 -12.98 21.74 -5.46
CA LYS A 34 -13.58 21.84 -4.10
C LYS A 34 -13.96 20.47 -3.54
N SER A 35 -14.47 19.56 -4.38
CA SER A 35 -14.85 18.21 -3.95
C SER A 35 -13.64 17.34 -3.59
N THR A 36 -12.45 17.61 -4.12
CA THR A 36 -11.21 16.90 -3.75
C THR A 36 -10.80 17.28 -2.33
N ILE A 37 -10.74 18.58 -2.03
CA ILE A 37 -10.40 19.09 -0.69
C ILE A 37 -11.45 18.66 0.34
N SER A 38 -12.74 18.76 0.01
CA SER A 38 -13.82 18.31 0.91
C SER A 38 -13.73 16.83 1.24
N ARG A 39 -13.48 15.97 0.24
CA ARG A 39 -13.33 14.52 0.45
C ARG A 39 -12.09 14.19 1.26
N GLU A 40 -10.97 14.87 1.00
CA GLU A 40 -9.73 14.71 1.75
C GLU A 40 -9.92 15.04 3.23
N ILE A 41 -10.47 16.22 3.54
CA ILE A 41 -10.73 16.65 4.93
C ILE A 41 -11.68 15.69 5.61
N ARG A 42 -12.80 15.35 4.97
CA ARG A 42 -13.82 14.46 5.55
C ARG A 42 -13.27 13.06 5.86
N ARG A 43 -12.39 12.54 5.02
CA ARG A 43 -11.80 11.20 5.18
C ARG A 43 -10.82 11.13 6.35
N HIS A 44 -10.13 12.24 6.65
CA HIS A 44 -9.02 12.26 7.62
C HIS A 44 -9.29 13.19 8.82
N ARG A 45 -10.54 13.60 9.02
CA ARG A 45 -11.01 14.34 10.19
C ARG A 45 -11.90 13.43 11.02
N THR A 46 -11.46 13.10 12.23
CA THR A 46 -12.31 12.45 13.25
C THR A 46 -13.22 13.50 13.88
N GLN A 47 -14.42 13.11 14.31
CA GLN A 47 -15.36 14.00 15.00
C GLN A 47 -14.65 14.72 16.17
N GLY A 48 -14.74 16.05 16.19
CA GLY A 48 -14.06 16.89 17.18
C GLY A 48 -12.56 17.14 16.98
N GLN A 49 -11.89 16.50 16.00
CA GLN A 49 -10.47 16.71 15.73
C GLN A 49 -10.22 17.65 14.52
N GLN A 50 -9.04 18.28 14.51
CA GLN A 50 -8.52 19.00 13.35
C GLN A 50 -7.98 17.99 12.30
N TYR A 51 -7.94 18.42 11.04
CA TYR A 51 -7.34 17.62 9.97
C TYR A 51 -5.84 17.41 10.23
N SER A 52 -5.35 16.19 10.01
CA SER A 52 -3.93 15.85 10.12
C SER A 52 -3.39 15.29 8.80
N ALA A 53 -2.50 16.05 8.17
CA ALA A 53 -1.78 15.68 6.96
C ALA A 53 -0.95 14.41 7.18
N GLU A 54 -0.36 14.25 8.36
CA GLU A 54 0.44 13.08 8.71
C GLU A 54 -0.42 11.80 8.73
N LYS A 55 -1.57 11.83 9.41
CA LYS A 55 -2.52 10.69 9.41
C LYS A 55 -2.99 10.37 7.98
N ALA A 56 -3.30 11.41 7.21
CA ALA A 56 -3.76 11.27 5.84
C ALA A 56 -2.70 10.60 4.95
N GLN A 57 -1.45 11.07 5.04
CA GLN A 57 -0.32 10.52 4.29
C GLN A 57 0.01 9.09 4.72
N ARG A 58 0.01 8.80 6.03
CA ARG A 58 0.21 7.46 6.57
C ARG A 58 -0.82 6.49 6.01
N GLN A 59 -2.11 6.85 6.04
CA GLN A 59 -3.19 6.03 5.48
C GLN A 59 -3.03 5.80 3.97
N SER A 60 -2.68 6.83 3.20
CA SER A 60 -2.39 6.71 1.76
C SER A 60 -1.26 5.71 1.49
N ARG A 61 -0.16 5.80 2.25
CA ARG A 61 0.98 4.87 2.17
C ARG A 61 0.57 3.44 2.53
N THR A 62 -0.17 3.24 3.62
CA THR A 62 -0.66 1.91 4.04
C THR A 62 -1.57 1.29 2.98
N ILE A 63 -2.49 2.05 2.37
CA ILE A 63 -3.36 1.54 1.30
C ILE A 63 -2.52 1.12 0.09
N LYS A 64 -1.53 1.94 -0.31
CA LYS A 64 -0.61 1.59 -1.41
C LYS A 64 0.20 0.34 -1.10
N GLN A 65 0.70 0.19 0.13
CA GLN A 65 1.41 -1.01 0.57
C GLN A 65 0.51 -2.25 0.55
N ARG A 66 -0.71 -2.16 1.08
CA ARG A 66 -1.70 -3.26 1.03
C ARG A 66 -2.00 -3.70 -0.40
N LYS A 67 -2.16 -2.75 -1.33
CA LYS A 67 -2.35 -3.07 -2.77
C LYS A 67 -1.13 -3.71 -3.44
N ARG A 68 0.07 -3.48 -2.89
CA ARG A 68 1.33 -4.09 -3.37
C ARG A 68 1.58 -5.47 -2.79
N GLN A 69 0.84 -5.90 -1.76
CA GLN A 69 0.93 -7.27 -1.27
C GLN A 69 0.55 -8.22 -2.41
N PRO A 70 1.38 -9.23 -2.71
CA PRO A 70 1.12 -10.13 -3.81
C PRO A 70 -0.17 -10.89 -3.53
N TYR A 71 -1.25 -10.49 -4.21
CA TYR A 71 -2.58 -11.11 -4.17
C TYR A 71 -2.55 -12.65 -4.35
N LYS A 72 -1.44 -13.21 -4.86
CA LYS A 72 -1.26 -14.63 -5.16
C LYS A 72 -0.64 -15.47 -4.04
N LEU A 73 -0.10 -14.86 -2.98
CA LEU A 73 0.57 -15.59 -1.89
C LEU A 73 -0.26 -15.50 -0.61
N ASP A 74 -1.23 -16.41 -0.49
CA ASP A 74 -1.88 -16.64 0.78
C ASP A 74 -0.90 -17.28 1.79
N SER A 75 -1.17 -17.09 3.07
CA SER A 75 -0.50 -17.68 4.23
C SER A 75 -0.14 -19.15 4.04
N GLN A 76 -1.09 -19.98 3.58
CA GLN A 76 -0.85 -21.41 3.35
C GLN A 76 0.18 -21.66 2.22
N ARG A 77 0.20 -20.84 1.17
CA ARG A 77 1.17 -20.97 0.07
C ARG A 77 2.57 -20.56 0.52
N ILE A 78 2.65 -19.50 1.32
CA ILE A 78 3.91 -19.04 1.94
C ILE A 78 4.51 -20.15 2.80
N GLN A 79 3.70 -20.80 3.64
CA GLN A 79 4.18 -21.88 4.50
C GLN A 79 4.77 -23.07 3.70
N HIS A 80 4.14 -23.45 2.58
CA HIS A 80 4.70 -24.48 1.71
C HIS A 80 6.02 -24.04 1.07
N ILE A 81 6.09 -22.79 0.58
CA ILE A 81 7.31 -22.23 0.00
C ILE A 81 8.45 -22.24 1.04
N ASP A 82 8.21 -21.72 2.24
CA ASP A 82 9.22 -21.69 3.31
C ASP A 82 9.70 -23.09 3.69
N THR A 83 8.79 -24.06 3.78
CA THR A 83 9.13 -25.45 4.10
C THR A 83 10.06 -26.04 3.04
N LEU A 84 9.78 -25.78 1.75
CA LEU A 84 10.56 -26.32 0.64
C LEU A 84 11.91 -25.60 0.46
N ILE A 85 11.95 -24.28 0.68
CA ILE A 85 13.18 -23.49 0.67
C ILE A 85 14.11 -23.92 1.82
N ARG A 86 13.57 -24.18 3.02
CA ARG A 86 14.35 -24.72 4.16
C ARG A 86 14.96 -26.09 3.86
N ARG A 87 14.31 -26.89 3.02
CA ARG A 87 14.83 -28.18 2.50
C ARG A 87 15.84 -28.00 1.36
N LYS A 88 16.31 -26.78 1.10
CA LYS A 88 17.30 -26.43 0.06
C LYS A 88 16.83 -26.65 -1.37
N LEU A 89 15.52 -26.67 -1.62
CA LEU A 89 15.01 -26.63 -3.00
C LEU A 89 15.19 -25.22 -3.60
N SER A 90 15.60 -25.17 -4.86
CA SER A 90 15.61 -23.92 -5.64
C SER A 90 14.18 -23.43 -5.92
N PRO A 91 13.95 -22.13 -6.13
CA PRO A 91 12.64 -21.58 -6.48
C PRO A 91 11.94 -22.29 -7.65
N GLU A 92 12.69 -22.74 -8.65
CA GLU A 92 12.22 -23.51 -9.79
C GLU A 92 11.73 -24.91 -9.37
N GLN A 93 12.47 -25.59 -8.50
CA GLN A 93 12.08 -26.87 -7.91
C GLN A 93 10.85 -26.75 -7.00
N VAL A 94 10.75 -25.65 -6.23
CA VAL A 94 9.56 -25.35 -5.42
C VAL A 94 8.33 -25.21 -6.31
N CYS A 95 8.42 -24.47 -7.43
CA CYS A 95 7.34 -24.37 -8.40
C CYS A 95 6.92 -25.73 -8.97
N ALA A 96 7.88 -26.58 -9.35
CA ALA A 96 7.61 -27.92 -9.86
C ALA A 96 6.92 -28.80 -8.80
N TYR A 97 7.39 -28.75 -7.54
CA TYR A 97 6.81 -29.50 -6.43
C TYR A 97 5.37 -29.07 -6.14
N LEU A 98 5.13 -27.75 -6.06
CA LEU A 98 3.80 -27.19 -5.80
C LEU A 98 2.80 -27.53 -6.91
N SER A 99 3.25 -27.53 -8.17
CA SER A 99 2.42 -27.93 -9.30
C SER A 99 2.05 -29.42 -9.22
N LYS A 100 2.99 -30.28 -8.82
CA LYS A 100 2.80 -31.73 -8.78
C LYS A 100 1.96 -32.21 -7.60
N HIS A 101 2.18 -31.65 -6.41
CA HIS A 101 1.59 -32.17 -5.16
C HIS A 101 0.42 -31.35 -4.63
N HIS A 102 0.32 -30.08 -5.00
CA HIS A 102 -0.68 -29.16 -4.44
C HIS A 102 -1.55 -28.50 -5.51
N GLN A 103 -1.38 -28.82 -6.80
CA GLN A 103 -2.10 -28.20 -7.92
C GLN A 103 -1.98 -26.66 -7.93
N ILE A 104 -0.88 -26.15 -7.38
CA ILE A 104 -0.59 -24.71 -7.30
C ILE A 104 0.40 -24.35 -8.41
N THR A 105 -0.03 -23.51 -9.35
CA THR A 105 0.83 -22.97 -10.40
C THR A 105 1.36 -21.59 -10.02
N LEU A 106 2.67 -21.48 -9.87
CA LEU A 106 3.37 -20.23 -9.58
C LEU A 106 4.56 -20.09 -10.52
N HIS A 107 4.84 -18.87 -10.96
CA HIS A 107 6.09 -18.57 -11.65
C HIS A 107 7.22 -18.38 -10.62
N HIS A 108 8.40 -18.96 -10.85
CA HIS A 108 9.55 -18.93 -9.93
C HIS A 108 9.96 -17.50 -9.53
N SER A 109 9.77 -16.51 -10.42
CA SER A 109 9.99 -15.09 -10.09
C SER A 109 9.14 -14.58 -8.91
N THR A 110 8.00 -15.22 -8.66
CA THR A 110 7.11 -14.90 -7.52
C THR A 110 7.78 -15.30 -6.21
N ILE A 111 8.43 -16.47 -6.20
CA ILE A 111 9.20 -16.97 -5.06
C ILE A 111 10.44 -16.09 -4.85
N TYR A 112 11.18 -15.75 -5.91
CA TYR A 112 12.31 -14.82 -5.79
C TYR A 112 11.90 -13.44 -5.24
N ARG A 113 10.76 -12.89 -5.67
CA ARG A 113 10.25 -11.62 -5.15
C ARG A 113 9.88 -11.73 -3.67
N TYR A 114 9.26 -12.84 -3.29
CA TYR A 114 8.93 -13.14 -1.91
C TYR A 114 10.19 -13.24 -1.03
N LEU A 115 11.17 -14.05 -1.41
CA LEU A 115 12.43 -14.19 -0.66
C LEU A 115 13.19 -12.87 -0.52
N ARG A 116 13.21 -12.04 -1.57
CA ARG A 116 13.81 -10.71 -1.52
C ARG A 116 13.10 -9.80 -0.51
N GLN A 117 11.76 -9.84 -0.48
CA GLN A 117 10.97 -9.07 0.46
C GLN A 117 11.17 -9.57 1.90
N ASP A 118 11.20 -10.87 2.11
CA ASP A 118 11.44 -11.49 3.41
C ASP A 118 12.81 -11.08 3.98
N LYS A 119 13.86 -11.18 3.15
CA LYS A 119 15.20 -10.71 3.51
C LYS A 119 15.23 -9.22 3.88
N SER A 120 14.49 -8.37 3.16
CA SER A 120 14.41 -6.93 3.48
C SER A 120 13.66 -6.63 4.78
N ASN A 121 12.80 -7.56 5.22
CA ASN A 121 12.05 -7.45 6.47
C ASN A 121 12.81 -8.07 7.67
N GLY A 122 14.05 -8.53 7.48
CA GLY A 122 14.86 -9.17 8.53
C GLY A 122 14.65 -10.67 8.68
N GLY A 123 14.00 -11.32 7.71
CA GLY A 123 13.89 -12.79 7.62
C GLY A 123 15.20 -13.47 7.19
N THR A 124 15.20 -14.81 7.21
CA THR A 124 16.36 -15.67 6.90
C THR A 124 16.60 -15.84 5.40
#